data_AF-A0A9C8ZGR6-F1
#
_entry.id   AF-A0A9C8ZGR6-F1
#
_cell.length_a   1.000
_cell.length_b   1.000
_cell.length_c   1.000
_cell.angle_alpha   90.00
_cell.angle_beta   90.00
_cell.angle_gamma   90.00
#
_symmetry.space_group_name_H-M   'P 1'
#
loop_
_entity.id
_entity.type
_entity.pdbx_description
1 polymer ?
#
loop_
_entity_poly.entity_id
_entity_poly.type
_entity_poly.pdbx_seq_one_letter_code
_entity_poly.pdbx_strand_id
1 'polypeptide(L)'
;MRLRRIGYRDAETGKHYVFLSNNFSLAVITIAQIYKARWQIKLFFKRIKQNLKIKAFLGTPKNAVMTQIWIAVFVYLSAARLYQVYQPDW
;
A
#
# COMPACT_ATOMS: atom_id res chain seq x y z
N MET A 1 -8.59 25.33 11.02
CA MET A 1 -8.86 24.08 10.24
C MET A 1 -9.86 23.24 11.03
N ARG A 2 -10.98 22.83 10.42
CA ARG A 2 -12.00 21.99 11.08
C ARG A 2 -11.67 20.51 10.85
N LEU A 3 -11.66 19.73 11.93
CA LEU A 3 -11.44 18.28 11.89
C LEU A 3 -12.67 17.57 12.44
N ARG A 4 -12.96 16.38 11.90
CA ARG A 4 -14.01 15.48 12.37
C ARG A 4 -13.36 14.28 13.05
N ARG A 5 -13.80 13.99 14.28
CA ARG A 5 -13.49 12.73 14.97
C ARG A 5 -14.49 11.66 14.53
N ILE A 6 -13.97 10.49 14.18
CA ILE A 6 -14.74 9.36 13.67
C ILE A 6 -14.44 8.16 14.55
N GLY A 7 -15.47 7.59 15.18
CA GLY A 7 -15.37 6.33 15.90
C GLY A 7 -15.81 5.17 15.02
N TYR A 8 -15.06 4.09 15.02
CA TYR A 8 -15.39 2.84 14.33
C TYR A 8 -15.19 1.67 15.28
N ARG A 9 -16.23 0.87 15.47
CA ARG A 9 -16.13 -0.38 16.22
C ARG A 9 -16.04 -1.53 15.21
N ASP A 10 -14.93 -2.26 15.28
CA ASP A 10 -14.76 -3.44 14.47
C ASP A 10 -15.68 -4.57 14.98
N ALA A 11 -16.45 -5.17 14.07
CA ALA A 11 -17.44 -6.20 14.42
C ALA A 11 -16.77 -7.54 14.77
N GLU A 12 -15.62 -7.84 14.15
CA GLU A 12 -14.91 -9.11 14.33
C GLU A 12 -14.08 -9.11 15.62
N THR A 13 -13.28 -8.06 15.84
CA THR A 13 -12.39 -7.98 17.01
C THR A 13 -13.00 -7.25 18.21
N GLY A 14 -14.15 -6.61 18.04
CA GLY A 14 -14.79 -5.77 19.05
C GLY A 14 -14.02 -4.49 19.40
N LYS A 15 -12.85 -4.25 18.77
CA LYS A 15 -11.98 -3.12 19.07
C LYS A 15 -12.57 -1.80 18.58
N HIS A 16 -12.39 -0.76 19.39
CA HIS A 16 -12.82 0.58 19.06
C HIS A 16 -11.65 1.40 18.52
N TYR A 17 -11.78 1.85 17.28
CA TYR A 17 -10.81 2.68 16.58
C TYR A 17 -11.34 4.12 16.50
N VAL A 18 -10.44 5.09 16.67
CA VAL A 18 -10.76 6.50 16.55
C VAL A 18 -9.85 7.11 15.49
N PHE A 19 -10.46 7.75 14.51
CA PHE A 19 -9.78 8.41 13.40
C PHE A 19 -10.09 9.90 13.39
N LEU A 20 -9.17 10.69 12.85
CA LEU A 20 -9.39 12.10 12.53
C LEU A 20 -9.41 12.25 11.01
N SER A 21 -10.38 13.00 10.51
CA SER A 21 -10.52 13.31 9.08
C SER A 21 -10.88 14.78 8.89
N ASN A 22 -10.28 15.41 7.88
CA ASN A 22 -10.71 16.71 7.37
C ASN A 22 -11.78 16.59 6.29
N ASN A 23 -12.12 15.37 5.86
CA ASN A 23 -13.14 15.11 4.86
C ASN A 23 -14.50 14.90 5.54
N PHE A 24 -15.42 15.83 5.29
CA PHE A 24 -16.78 15.83 5.83
C PHE A 24 -17.81 15.19 4.89
N SER A 25 -17.50 15.04 3.61
CA SER A 25 -18.41 14.50 2.59
C SER A 25 -18.47 12.98 2.63
N LEU A 26 -17.38 12.31 3.03
CA LEU A 26 -17.32 10.85 3.09
C LEU A 26 -18.05 10.31 4.33
N ALA A 27 -18.70 9.16 4.14
CA ALA A 27 -19.31 8.41 5.22
C ALA A 27 -18.25 7.88 6.22
N VAL A 28 -18.65 7.73 7.49
CA VAL A 28 -17.80 7.23 8.58
C VAL A 28 -17.18 5.88 8.22
N ILE A 29 -17.99 4.98 7.67
CA ILE A 29 -17.56 3.62 7.32
C ILE A 29 -16.51 3.63 6.20
N THR A 30 -16.68 4.50 5.19
CA THR A 30 -15.73 4.66 4.10
C THR A 30 -14.38 5.16 4.62
N ILE A 31 -14.40 6.12 5.54
CA ILE A 31 -13.16 6.61 6.16
C ILE A 31 -12.48 5.48 6.96
N ALA A 32 -13.23 4.70 7.75
CA ALA A 32 -12.67 3.55 8.45
C ALA A 32 -12.07 2.50 7.49
N GLN A 33 -12.74 2.22 6.37
CA GLN A 33 -12.24 1.33 5.32
C GLN A 33 -10.97 1.86 4.66
N ILE A 34 -10.87 3.17 4.40
CA ILE A 34 -9.65 3.80 3.87
C ILE A 34 -8.49 3.64 4.87
N TYR A 35 -8.74 3.86 6.16
CA TYR A 35 -7.75 3.62 7.21
C TYR A 35 -7.35 2.14 7.32
N LYS A 36 -8.27 1.20 7.09
CA LYS A 36 -7.97 -0.24 6.98
C LYS A 36 -7.11 -0.53 5.74
N ALA A 37 -7.45 0.03 4.59
CA ALA A 37 -6.71 -0.11 3.33
C ALA A 37 -5.31 0.52 3.40
N ARG A 38 -5.10 1.56 4.21
CA ARG A 38 -3.76 2.13 4.47
C ARG A 38 -2.77 1.07 4.95
N TRP A 39 -3.21 0.06 5.69
CA TRP A 39 -2.35 -1.05 6.10
C TRP A 39 -1.82 -1.86 4.90
N GLN A 40 -2.63 -2.02 3.84
CA GLN A 40 -2.21 -2.70 2.62
C GLN A 40 -1.02 -2.01 1.96
N ILE A 41 -0.96 -0.67 2.01
CA ILE A 41 0.19 0.10 1.51
C ILE A 41 1.46 -0.27 2.29
N LYS A 42 1.38 -0.42 3.62
CA LYS A 42 2.51 -0.84 4.46
C LYS A 42 2.96 -2.26 4.10
N LEU A 43 2.01 -3.18 3.90
CA LEU A 43 2.31 -4.55 3.47
C LEU A 43 2.92 -4.59 2.07
N PHE A 44 2.46 -3.75 1.15
CA PHE A 44 3.00 -3.60 -0.19
C PHE A 44 4.49 -3.19 -0.15
N PHE A 45 4.83 -2.13 0.59
CA PHE A 45 6.24 -1.72 0.76
C PHE A 45 7.09 -2.76 1.51
N LYS A 46 6.50 -3.48 2.47
CA LYS A 46 7.18 -4.61 3.12
C LYS A 46 7.53 -5.68 2.06
N ARG A 47 6.58 -6.03 1.20
CA ARG A 47 6.74 -7.05 0.16
C ARG A 47 7.76 -6.63 -0.91
N ILE A 48 7.76 -5.36 -1.32
CA ILE A 48 8.80 -4.82 -2.22
C ILE A 48 10.18 -4.99 -1.58
N LYS A 49 10.38 -4.50 -0.35
CA LYS A 49 11.70 -4.57 0.29
C LYS A 49 12.19 -6.01 0.52
N GLN A 50 11.28 -6.95 0.73
CA GLN A 50 11.63 -8.36 0.93
C GLN A 50 11.96 -9.10 -0.37
N ASN A 51 11.24 -8.82 -1.46
CA ASN A 51 11.35 -9.57 -2.71
C ASN A 51 12.20 -8.87 -3.77
N LEU A 52 12.30 -7.55 -3.72
CA LEU A 52 13.12 -6.77 -4.65
C LEU A 52 14.58 -6.81 -4.18
N LYS A 53 15.32 -7.81 -4.63
CA LYS A 53 16.76 -7.92 -4.41
C LYS A 53 17.50 -7.47 -5.68
N ILE A 54 18.08 -6.27 -5.64
CA ILE A 54 18.97 -5.80 -6.71
C ILE A 54 20.32 -6.52 -6.53
N LYS A 55 20.60 -7.50 -7.40
CA LYS A 55 21.79 -8.35 -7.30
C LYS A 55 23.08 -7.62 -7.67
N ALA A 56 23.02 -6.70 -8.62
CA ALA A 56 24.14 -5.88 -9.05
C ALA A 56 23.61 -4.57 -9.64
N PHE A 57 24.39 -3.50 -9.48
CA PHE A 57 24.12 -2.22 -10.13
C PHE A 57 24.88 -2.18 -11.45
N LEU A 58 24.19 -1.92 -12.57
CA LEU A 58 24.83 -1.79 -13.90
C LEU A 58 25.56 -0.44 -14.08
N GLY A 59 25.47 0.44 -13.09
CA GLY A 59 26.09 1.76 -13.11
C GLY A 59 26.09 2.36 -11.71
N THR A 60 27.19 2.99 -11.33
CA THR A 60 27.38 3.65 -10.04
C THR A 60 26.90 5.11 -9.94
N PRO A 61 26.68 5.89 -11.03
CA PRO A 61 26.23 7.27 -10.84
C PRO A 61 24.79 7.27 -10.30
N LYS A 62 24.48 8.26 -9.45
CA LYS A 62 23.18 8.40 -8.78
C LYS A 62 21.99 8.21 -9.73
N ASN A 63 22.07 8.80 -10.92
CA ASN A 63 20.99 8.71 -11.90
C ASN A 63 20.82 7.28 -12.44
N ALA A 64 21.91 6.56 -12.71
CA ALA A 64 21.84 5.17 -13.16
C ALA A 64 21.24 4.26 -12.09
N VAL A 65 21.62 4.45 -10.82
CA VAL A 65 21.06 3.72 -9.68
C VAL A 65 19.57 4.02 -9.53
N MET A 66 19.16 5.29 -9.60
CA MET A 66 17.75 5.67 -9.50
C MET A 66 16.92 5.07 -10.64
N THR A 67 17.41 5.13 -11.87
CA THR A 67 16.75 4.51 -13.03
C THR A 67 16.60 3.00 -12.85
N GLN A 68 17.62 2.32 -12.35
CA GLN A 68 17.55 0.87 -12.07
C GLN A 68 16.52 0.53 -11.00
N ILE A 69 16.42 1.33 -9.94
CA ILE A 69 15.40 1.16 -8.90
C ILE A 69 14.01 1.33 -9.51
N TRP A 70 13.79 2.37 -10.33
CA TRP A 70 12.49 2.59 -10.99
C TRP A 70 12.12 1.43 -11.91
N ILE A 71 13.03 0.97 -12.75
CA ILE A 71 12.81 -0.20 -13.63
C ILE A 71 12.45 -1.44 -12.81
N ALA A 72 13.19 -1.70 -11.73
CA ALA A 72 12.95 -2.86 -10.86
C ALA A 72 11.55 -2.80 -10.21
N VAL A 73 11.09 -1.62 -9.78
CA VAL A 73 9.73 -1.41 -9.27
C VAL A 73 8.67 -1.64 -10.36
N PHE A 74 8.87 -1.12 -11.57
CA PHE A 74 7.95 -1.34 -12.69
C PHE A 74 7.82 -2.81 -13.06
N VAL A 75 8.94 -3.52 -13.19
CA VAL A 75 8.93 -4.97 -13.50
C VAL A 75 8.23 -5.75 -12.39
N TYR A 76 8.51 -5.45 -11.13
CA TYR A 76 7.84 -6.09 -10.00
C TYR A 76 6.33 -5.86 -10.01
N LEU A 77 5.88 -4.62 -10.29
CA LEU A 77 4.46 -4.29 -10.38
C LEU A 77 3.77 -5.03 -11.53
N SER A 78 4.38 -5.05 -12.72
CA SER A 78 3.85 -5.77 -13.88
C SER A 78 3.76 -7.28 -13.60
N ALA A 79 4.80 -7.87 -13.01
CA ALA A 79 4.80 -9.29 -12.63
C ALA A 79 3.74 -9.60 -11.57
N ALA A 80 3.59 -8.75 -10.54
CA ALA A 80 2.55 -8.91 -9.52
C ALA A 80 1.14 -8.83 -10.11
N ARG A 81 0.90 -7.92 -11.07
CA ARG A 81 -0.37 -7.81 -11.77
C ARG A 81 -0.64 -9.05 -12.64
N LEU A 82 0.35 -9.53 -13.38
CA LEU A 82 0.25 -10.75 -14.19
C LEU A 82 -0.05 -11.97 -13.31
N TYR A 83 0.63 -12.10 -12.17
CA TYR A 83 0.36 -13.17 -11.21
C TYR A 83 -1.10 -13.15 -10.72
N GLN A 84 -1.66 -11.97 -10.46
CA GLN A 84 -3.07 -11.84 -10.09
C GLN A 84 -4.04 -12.18 -11.24
N VAL A 85 -3.69 -11.93 -12.50
CA VAL A 85 -4.53 -12.27 -13.66
C VAL A 85 -4.50 -13.78 -13.94
N TYR A 86 -3.36 -14.42 -13.71
CA TYR A 86 -3.14 -15.82 -14.05
C TYR A 86 -3.49 -16.79 -12.91
N GLN A 87 -3.91 -16.30 -11.75
CA GLN A 87 -4.27 -17.16 -10.64
C GLN A 87 -5.58 -17.89 -10.98
N PRO A 88 -5.58 -19.21 -11.22
CA PRO A 88 -6.79 -19.91 -11.61
C PRO A 88 -7.66 -20.14 -10.38
N ASP A 89 -8.97 -19.95 -10.53
CA ASP A 89 -9.98 -20.14 -9.49
C ASP A 89 -10.24 -21.63 -9.18
N TRP A 90 -9.22 -22.37 -8.71
CA TRP A 90 -9.41 -23.69 -8.10
C TRP A 90 -9.30 -23.63 -6.57
#